data_AF-A0A536YC98-F1
#
_entry.id   AF-A0A536YC98-F1
#
_cell.length_a   1.000
_cell.length_b   1.000
_cell.length_c   1.000
_cell.angle_alpha   90.00
_cell.angle_beta   90.00
_cell.angle_gamma   90.00
#
_symmetry.space_group_name_H-M   'P 1'
#
loop_
_entity.id
_entity.type
_entity.pdbx_description
1 polymer ?
#
loop_
_entity_poly.entity_id
_entity_poly.type
_entity_poly.pdbx_seq_one_letter_code
_entity_poly.pdbx_strand_id
1 'polypeptide(L)'
;VFKNLTNVLHAAGAGWGDIIKMNAYMVNLNAENVAAFREIRSGYLKPGQLPASTLVGVTSLVQPELLLEVEVVTAVGAAAQKPKAKAAKKKRR
;
A
#
# COMPACT_ATOMS: atom_id res chain seq x y z
N VAL A 1 10.04 -6.06 -7.07
CA VAL A 1 9.51 -5.32 -5.89
C VAL A 1 8.13 -5.82 -5.45
N PHE A 2 7.04 -5.57 -6.17
CA PHE A 2 5.67 -5.89 -5.72
C PHE A 2 5.38 -7.37 -5.42
N LYS A 3 5.98 -8.31 -6.17
CA LYS A 3 5.89 -9.74 -5.85
C LYS A 3 6.53 -10.07 -4.49
N ASN A 4 7.65 -9.45 -4.15
CA ASN A 4 8.31 -9.64 -2.85
C ASN A 4 7.45 -9.06 -1.73
N LEU A 5 6.88 -7.87 -1.93
CA LEU A 5 5.94 -7.28 -0.97
C LEU A 5 4.73 -8.19 -0.74
N THR A 6 4.18 -8.80 -1.79
CA THR A 6 3.09 -9.79 -1.65
C THR A 6 3.50 -10.94 -0.73
N ASN A 7 4.68 -11.52 -0.94
CA ASN A 7 5.18 -12.62 -0.10
C ASN A 7 5.38 -12.19 1.36
N VAL A 8 5.96 -11.01 1.61
CA VAL A 8 6.20 -10.50 2.97
C VAL A 8 4.89 -10.16 3.68
N LEU A 9 3.93 -9.53 2.99
CA LEU A 9 2.60 -9.26 3.55
C LEU A 9 1.90 -10.55 3.96
N HIS A 10 1.90 -11.56 3.08
CA HIS A 10 1.29 -12.85 3.36
C HIS A 10 1.97 -13.56 4.54
N ALA A 11 3.30 -13.53 4.61
CA ALA A 11 4.04 -14.09 5.73
C ALA A 11 3.71 -13.39 7.07
N ALA A 12 3.33 -12.10 7.02
CA ALA A 12 2.89 -11.32 8.16
C ALA A 12 1.36 -11.42 8.45
N GLY A 13 0.61 -12.24 7.70
CA GLY A 13 -0.85 -12.37 7.86
C GLY A 13 -1.66 -11.17 7.35
N ALA A 14 -1.10 -10.38 6.43
CA ALA A 14 -1.74 -9.21 5.82
C ALA A 14 -1.85 -9.36 4.30
N GLY A 15 -2.70 -8.53 3.69
CA GLY A 15 -2.81 -8.39 2.24
C GLY A 15 -2.67 -6.94 1.78
N TRP A 16 -2.78 -6.74 0.46
CA TRP A 16 -2.69 -5.41 -0.16
C TRP A 16 -3.75 -4.41 0.34
N GLY A 17 -4.89 -4.90 0.82
CA GLY A 17 -5.95 -4.07 1.40
C GLY A 17 -5.64 -3.51 2.80
N ASP A 18 -4.61 -4.03 3.47
CA ASP A 18 -4.24 -3.65 4.83
C ASP A 18 -3.12 -2.60 4.87
N ILE A 19 -2.56 -2.27 3.70
CA ILE A 19 -1.51 -1.25 3.56
C ILE A 19 -2.14 0.13 3.78
N ILE A 20 -1.58 0.87 4.73
CA ILE A 20 -2.04 2.22 5.08
C ILE A 20 -1.10 3.32 4.56
N LYS A 21 0.17 2.99 4.31
CA LYS A 21 1.18 3.91 3.75
C LYS A 21 2.13 3.18 2.81
N MET A 22 2.51 3.87 1.73
CA MET A 22 3.52 3.41 0.77
C MET A 22 4.48 4.55 0.41
N ASN A 23 5.77 4.34 0.63
CA ASN A 23 6.83 5.19 0.11
C ASN A 23 7.56 4.46 -1.02
N ALA A 24 7.88 5.19 -2.09
CA ALA A 24 8.70 4.69 -3.18
C ALA A 24 9.86 5.64 -3.46
N TYR A 25 11.04 5.05 -3.69
CA TYR A 25 12.30 5.75 -3.94
C TYR A 25 12.85 5.29 -5.28
N MET A 26 13.01 6.21 -6.22
CA MET A 26 13.34 5.90 -7.61
C MET A 26 14.60 6.63 -8.05
N VAL A 27 15.56 5.90 -8.61
CA VAL A 27 16.73 6.48 -9.29
C VAL A 27 16.32 6.89 -10.71
N ASN A 28 16.89 7.97 -11.23
CA ASN A 28 16.58 8.48 -12.57
C ASN A 28 15.07 8.73 -12.80
N LEU A 29 14.43 9.40 -11.84
CA LEU A 29 13.00 9.69 -11.90
C LEU A 29 12.68 10.55 -13.13
N ASN A 30 11.84 10.01 -14.00
CA ASN A 30 11.32 10.67 -15.20
C ASN A 30 9.85 10.28 -15.43
N ALA A 31 9.17 10.95 -16.36
CA ALA A 31 7.74 10.75 -16.60
C ALA A 31 7.39 9.30 -17.04
N GLU A 32 8.24 8.69 -17.87
CA GLU A 32 8.05 7.32 -18.39
C GLU A 32 8.15 6.29 -17.25
N ASN A 33 9.20 6.36 -16.45
CA ASN A 33 9.40 5.48 -15.28
C ASN A 33 8.28 5.65 -14.25
N VAL A 34 7.81 6.89 -14.03
CA VAL A 34 6.68 7.17 -13.14
C VAL A 34 5.38 6.55 -13.68
N ALA A 35 5.14 6.63 -14.99
CA ALA A 35 3.97 6.02 -15.62
C ALA A 35 3.99 4.49 -15.48
N ALA A 36 5.11 3.85 -15.83
CA ALA A 36 5.29 2.40 -15.68
C ALA A 36 5.13 1.94 -14.22
N PHE A 37 5.70 2.67 -13.26
CA PHE A 37 5.51 2.40 -11.83
C PHE A 37 4.04 2.47 -11.43
N ARG A 38 3.30 3.50 -11.87
CA ARG A 38 1.89 3.70 -11.52
C ARG A 38 0.98 2.64 -12.12
N GLU A 39 1.24 2.24 -13.36
CA GLU A 39 0.54 1.16 -14.04
C GLU A 39 0.70 -0.17 -13.29
N ILE A 40 1.93 -0.56 -12.97
CA ILE A 40 2.20 -1.79 -12.22
C ILE A 40 1.56 -1.71 -10.83
N ARG A 41 1.75 -0.58 -10.13
CA ARG A 41 1.23 -0.38 -8.77
C ARG A 41 -0.29 -0.46 -8.71
N SER A 42 -1.00 0.09 -9.69
CA SER A 42 -2.47 0.10 -9.68
C SER A 42 -3.06 -1.32 -9.75
N GLY A 43 -2.35 -2.28 -10.36
CA GLY A 43 -2.74 -3.68 -10.38
C GLY A 43 -2.72 -4.38 -9.01
N TYR A 44 -2.02 -3.82 -8.02
CA TYR A 44 -1.97 -4.37 -6.66
C TYR A 44 -2.88 -3.64 -5.67
N LEU A 45 -3.18 -2.36 -5.93
CA LEU A 45 -3.95 -1.53 -5.00
C LEU A 45 -5.45 -1.63 -5.27
N LYS A 46 -6.24 -1.64 -4.19
CA LYS A 46 -7.69 -1.67 -4.29
C LYS A 46 -8.27 -0.28 -4.58
N PRO A 47 -9.05 -0.10 -5.66
CA PRO A 47 -9.75 1.15 -5.92
C PRO A 47 -10.64 1.56 -4.74
N GLY A 48 -10.65 2.85 -4.39
CA GLY A 48 -11.42 3.39 -3.27
C GLY A 48 -10.83 3.14 -1.88
N GLN A 49 -9.70 2.42 -1.78
CA GLN A 49 -8.95 2.18 -0.54
C GLN A 49 -7.45 2.32 -0.79
N LEU A 50 -7.04 3.49 -1.28
CA LEU A 50 -5.63 3.76 -1.57
C LEU A 50 -4.88 4.18 -0.29
N PRO A 51 -3.65 3.68 -0.06
CA PRO A 51 -2.83 4.12 1.05
C PRO A 51 -2.38 5.57 0.85
N ALA A 52 -1.96 6.23 1.94
CA ALA A 52 -1.13 7.42 1.81
C ALA A 52 0.13 7.07 0.99
N SER A 53 0.50 7.90 0.01
CA SER A 53 1.58 7.56 -0.91
C SER A 53 2.52 8.73 -1.19
N THR A 54 3.81 8.42 -1.20
CA THR A 54 4.87 9.34 -1.64
C THR A 54 5.78 8.62 -2.63
N LEU A 55 6.16 9.31 -3.71
CA LEU A 55 7.20 8.89 -4.65
C LEU A 55 8.26 9.99 -4.68
N VAL A 56 9.51 9.63 -4.41
CA VAL A 56 10.64 10.56 -4.38
C VAL A 56 11.72 10.08 -5.35
N GLY A 57 12.29 11.02 -6.10
CA GLY A 57 13.51 10.78 -6.87
C GLY A 57 14.72 10.83 -5.95
N VAL A 58 15.53 9.78 -5.95
CA VAL A 58 16.75 9.68 -5.14
C VAL A 58 17.98 9.56 -6.03
N THR A 59 19.15 9.95 -5.53
CA THR A 59 20.40 9.89 -6.29
C THR A 59 20.97 8.48 -6.41
N SER A 60 20.71 7.62 -5.42
CA SER A 60 21.16 6.22 -5.38
C SER A 60 20.34 5.41 -4.38
N LEU A 61 20.43 4.09 -4.48
CA LEU A 61 19.96 3.12 -3.49
C LEU A 61 21.16 2.36 -2.90
N VAL A 62 20.92 1.40 -2.01
CA VAL A 62 21.99 0.65 -1.33
C VAL A 62 22.93 -0.08 -2.31
N GLN A 63 22.43 -0.49 -3.47
CA GLN A 63 23.18 -1.13 -4.54
C GLN A 63 23.04 -0.31 -5.83
N PRO A 64 24.13 -0.03 -6.58
CA PRO A 64 24.11 0.83 -7.76
C PRO A 64 23.16 0.40 -8.88
N GLU A 65 22.88 -0.90 -9.00
CA GLU A 65 22.03 -1.52 -10.02
C GLU A 65 20.53 -1.40 -9.71
N LEU A 66 20.15 -1.02 -8.48
CA LEU A 66 18.76 -0.91 -8.09
C LEU A 66 18.15 0.39 -8.61
N LEU A 67 16.99 0.28 -9.25
CA LEU A 67 16.28 1.42 -9.84
C LEU A 67 15.08 1.90 -9.00
N LEU A 68 14.55 1.02 -8.14
CA LEU A 68 13.33 1.26 -7.38
C LEU A 68 13.36 0.50 -6.05
N GLU A 69 13.07 1.22 -4.97
CA GLU A 69 12.76 0.67 -3.66
C GLU A 69 11.36 1.08 -3.21
N VAL A 70 10.65 0.19 -2.52
CA VAL A 70 9.30 0.47 -2.01
C VAL A 70 9.18 -0.05 -0.57
N GLU A 71 8.78 0.84 0.33
CA GLU A 71 8.47 0.59 1.72
C GLU A 71 6.95 0.67 1.92
N VAL A 72 6.39 -0.27 2.70
CA VAL A 72 4.96 -0.27 3.04
C VAL A 72 4.76 -0.40 4.54
N VAL A 73 3.77 0.32 5.06
CA VAL A 73 3.26 0.15 6.43
C VAL A 73 1.89 -0.49 6.34
N THR A 74 1.71 -1.60 7.06
CA THR A 74 0.47 -2.39 7.08
C THR A 74 -0.07 -2.51 8.50
N ALA A 75 -1.40 -2.50 8.64
CA ALA A 75 -2.06 -2.73 9.92
C ALA A 75 -2.43 -4.22 10.06
N VAL A 76 -1.72 -4.95 10.93
CA VAL A 76 -1.98 -6.38 11.18
C VAL A 76 -2.94 -6.54 12.36
N GLY A 77 -3.91 -7.45 12.26
CA GLY A 77 -4.82 -7.77 13.38
C GLY A 77 -5.98 -6.78 13.58
N ALA A 78 -6.10 -5.76 12.74
CA ALA A 78 -7.31 -4.97 12.63
C ALA A 78 -8.38 -5.78 11.89
N ALA A 79 -8.99 -6.77 12.56
CA ALA A 79 -10.26 -7.30 12.09
C ALA A 79 -11.18 -6.09 11.83
N ALA A 80 -11.66 -5.95 10.60
CA ALA A 80 -12.53 -4.84 10.22
C ALA A 80 -13.59 -4.67 11.31
N GLN A 81 -13.53 -3.57 12.07
CA GLN A 81 -14.55 -3.29 13.07
C GLN A 81 -15.85 -3.12 12.30
N LYS A 82 -16.68 -4.17 12.28
CA LYS A 82 -18.02 -4.07 11.71
C LYS A 82 -18.71 -2.91 12.43
N PRO A 83 -19.29 -1.93 11.71
CA PRO A 83 -20.00 -0.84 12.36
C PRO A 83 -21.06 -1.46 13.28
N LYS A 84 -20.99 -1.15 14.59
CA LYS A 84 -22.00 -1.59 15.55
C LYS A 84 -23.36 -1.12 15.03
N ALA A 85 -24.26 -2.06 14.74
CA ALA A 85 -25.62 -1.74 14.34
C ALA A 85 -26.22 -0.78 15.37
N LYS A 86 -26.73 0.37 14.92
CA LYS A 86 -27.41 1.33 15.81
C LYS A 86 -28.58 0.59 16.46
N ALA A 87 -28.55 0.46 17.79
CA ALA A 87 -29.63 -0.16 18.54
C ALA A 87 -30.95 0.58 18.23
N ALA A 88 -31.90 -0.12 17.62
CA ALA A 88 -33.22 0.41 17.38
C ALA A 88 -33.86 0.77 18.74
N LYS A 89 -34.12 2.05 18.97
CA LYS A 89 -34.87 2.51 20.14
C LYS A 89 -36.25 1.86 20.11
N LYS A 90 -36.47 0.85 20.95
CA LYS A 90 -37.82 0.31 21.23
C LYS A 90 -38.65 1.45 21.82
N LYS A 91 -39.56 2.03 21.03
CA LYS A 91 -40.66 2.86 21.55
C LYS A 91 -41.48 1.96 22.49
N ARG A 92 -41.37 2.22 23.80
CA ARG A 92 -42.31 1.69 24.79
C ARG A 92 -43.66 2.39 24.58
N ARG A 93 -44.72 1.58 24.65
CA ARG A 93 -46.12 1.91 24.38
C ARG A 93 -46.61 3.07 25.24
#